data_AF-A0A7C1ZV33-F1
#
_entry.id   AF-A0A7C1ZV33-F1
#
_cell.length_a   1.000
_cell.length_b   1.000
_cell.length_c   1.000
_cell.angle_alpha   90.00
_cell.angle_beta   90.00
_cell.angle_gamma   90.00
#
_symmetry.space_group_name_H-M   'P 1'
#
loop_
_entity.id
_entity.type
_entity.pdbx_description
1 polymer ?
#
loop_
_entity_poly.entity_id
_entity_poly.type
_entity_poly.pdbx_seq_one_letter_code
_entity_poly.pdbx_strand_id
1 'polypeptide(L)'
;GHDFGVESVTGWNTSLFELMKAGERGTMMARAFNSREGFTSKDDRLPDRLFDPKPDGPDAGKKIIKEEFEQAIELLYKLSGCDPSTGRPGREKLIELGLEWVEELLEELD
;
A
#
# COMPACT_ATOMS: atom_id res chain seq x y z
N GLY A 1 -7.66 27.25 5.74
CA GLY A 1 -9.07 26.92 5.45
C GLY A 1 -9.13 25.78 4.46
N HIS A 2 -8.91 24.54 4.93
CA HIS A 2 -8.79 23.36 4.06
C HIS A 2 -9.35 22.07 4.70
N ASP A 3 -10.23 22.15 5.71
CA ASP A 3 -10.71 20.98 6.48
C ASP A 3 -12.25 20.78 6.42
N PHE A 4 -12.96 21.36 5.45
CA PHE A 4 -14.43 21.47 5.53
C PHE A 4 -15.24 20.25 5.06
N GLY A 5 -14.66 19.26 4.37
CA GLY A 5 -15.47 18.19 3.75
C GLY A 5 -16.03 17.16 4.74
N VAL A 6 -15.18 16.60 5.61
CA VAL A 6 -15.55 15.55 6.55
C VAL A 6 -16.32 16.13 7.74
N GLU A 7 -15.83 17.23 8.32
CA GLU A 7 -16.50 17.91 9.45
C GLU A 7 -17.94 18.32 9.09
N SER A 8 -18.18 18.87 7.90
CA SER A 8 -19.51 19.33 7.49
C SER A 8 -20.53 18.20 7.31
N VAL A 9 -20.08 16.97 7.06
CA VAL A 9 -20.97 15.82 6.80
C VAL A 9 -21.10 14.91 8.02
N THR A 10 -20.01 14.71 8.77
CA THR A 10 -19.97 13.76 9.91
C THR A 10 -19.92 14.45 11.27
N GLY A 11 -19.63 15.75 11.33
CA GLY A 11 -19.41 16.49 12.57
C GLY A 11 -18.07 16.20 13.25
N TRP A 12 -17.16 15.47 12.60
CA TRP A 12 -15.85 15.14 13.18
C TRP A 12 -14.86 16.27 12.92
N ASN A 13 -14.36 16.87 14.00
CA ASN A 13 -13.22 17.78 13.94
C ASN A 13 -11.93 16.95 13.78
N THR A 14 -11.44 16.85 12.56
CA THR A 14 -10.29 16.04 12.19
C THR A 14 -9.34 16.84 11.31
N SER A 15 -8.05 16.55 11.39
CA SER A 15 -7.05 17.18 10.53
C SER A 15 -6.73 16.31 9.32
N LEU A 16 -6.18 16.89 8.25
CA LEU A 16 -5.65 16.11 7.11
C LEU A 16 -4.70 14.99 7.53
N PHE A 17 -3.86 15.23 8.54
CA PHE A 17 -2.94 14.21 9.08
C PHE A 17 -3.69 13.02 9.68
N GLU A 18 -4.74 13.26 10.46
CA GLU A 18 -5.58 12.20 11.04
C GLU A 18 -6.32 11.42 9.96
N LEU A 19 -6.79 12.09 8.90
CA LEU A 19 -7.41 11.43 7.75
C LEU A 19 -6.41 10.56 6.99
N MET A 20 -5.19 11.04 6.77
CA MET A 20 -4.12 10.24 6.18
C MET A 20 -3.80 9.01 7.02
N LYS A 21 -3.70 9.16 8.35
CA LYS A 21 -3.48 8.04 9.27
C LYS A 21 -4.63 7.03 9.28
N ALA A 22 -5.87 7.49 9.14
CA ALA A 22 -7.02 6.61 8.98
C ALA A 22 -6.95 5.79 7.68
N GLY A 23 -6.55 6.42 6.57
CA GLY A 23 -6.31 5.71 5.31
C GLY A 23 -5.16 4.70 5.41
N GLU A 24 -4.06 5.09 6.05
CA GLU A 24 -2.90 4.23 6.28
C GLU A 24 -3.29 2.97 7.10
N ARG A 25 -4.09 3.13 8.17
CA ARG A 25 -4.66 1.99 8.93
C ARG A 25 -5.43 1.03 8.04
N GLY A 26 -6.34 1.56 7.21
CA GLY A 26 -7.14 0.76 6.29
C GLY A 26 -6.27 -0.07 5.33
N THR A 27 -5.26 0.57 4.74
CA THR A 27 -4.31 -0.08 3.82
C THR A 27 -3.48 -1.15 4.53
N MET A 28 -2.99 -0.90 5.75
CA MET A 28 -2.19 -1.88 6.50
C MET A 28 -3.02 -3.09 6.92
N MET A 29 -4.26 -2.89 7.37
CA MET A 29 -5.17 -4.01 7.68
C MET A 29 -5.47 -4.84 6.43
N ALA A 30 -5.70 -4.21 5.27
CA ALA A 30 -5.91 -4.92 4.02
C ALA A 30 -4.68 -5.73 3.58
N ARG A 31 -3.46 -5.19 3.73
CA ARG A 31 -2.23 -5.96 3.46
C ARG A 31 -2.02 -7.10 4.44
N ALA A 32 -2.32 -6.91 5.72
CA ALA A 32 -2.24 -7.99 6.70
C ALA A 32 -3.21 -9.13 6.34
N PHE A 33 -4.46 -8.80 5.98
CA PHE A 33 -5.43 -9.76 5.48
C PHE A 33 -4.92 -10.50 4.23
N ASN A 34 -4.46 -9.76 3.21
CA ASN A 34 -3.92 -10.38 1.99
C ASN A 34 -2.75 -11.32 2.29
N SER A 35 -1.86 -10.93 3.21
CA SER A 35 -0.73 -11.75 3.64
C SER A 35 -1.20 -13.05 4.31
N ARG A 36 -2.28 -12.98 5.10
CA ARG A 36 -2.92 -14.15 5.70
C ARG A 36 -3.52 -15.10 4.67
N GLU A 37 -4.11 -14.55 3.61
CA GLU A 37 -4.62 -15.36 2.50
C GLU A 37 -3.51 -15.85 1.53
N GLY A 38 -2.24 -15.60 1.85
CA GLY A 38 -1.09 -16.10 1.10
C GLY A 38 -0.60 -15.20 -0.04
N PHE A 39 -1.12 -13.99 -0.18
CA PHE A 39 -0.60 -13.01 -1.13
C PHE A 39 0.70 -12.40 -0.63
N THR A 40 1.63 -12.17 -1.55
CA THR A 40 2.95 -11.61 -1.27
C THR A 40 3.23 -10.40 -2.16
N SER A 41 4.39 -9.75 -1.96
CA SER A 41 4.82 -8.67 -2.87
C SER A 41 5.02 -9.13 -4.32
N LYS A 42 5.17 -10.44 -4.57
CA LYS A 42 5.27 -11.02 -5.92
C LYS A 42 3.96 -10.99 -6.70
N ASP A 43 2.83 -10.88 -5.99
CA ASP A 43 1.50 -10.83 -6.58
C ASP A 43 1.11 -9.40 -7.01
N ASP A 44 1.87 -8.39 -6.58
CA ASP A 44 1.68 -6.99 -6.93
C ASP A 44 2.30 -6.67 -8.30
N ARG A 45 1.65 -7.20 -9.34
CA ARG A 45 2.12 -7.14 -10.73
C ARG A 45 1.21 -6.31 -11.63
N LEU A 46 1.80 -5.78 -12.69
CA LEU A 46 1.07 -5.19 -13.80
C LEU A 46 0.74 -6.24 -14.86
N PRO A 47 -0.32 -6.02 -15.67
CA PRO A 47 -0.53 -6.79 -16.89
C PRO A 47 0.66 -6.69 -17.84
N ASP A 48 1.08 -7.82 -18.43
CA ASP A 48 2.31 -7.91 -19.24
C ASP A 48 2.35 -6.90 -20.40
N ARG A 49 1.18 -6.59 -20.97
CA ARG A 49 0.99 -5.63 -22.07
C ARG A 49 1.52 -4.22 -21.78
N LEU A 50 1.65 -3.83 -20.52
CA LEU A 50 2.20 -2.54 -20.10
C LEU A 50 3.73 -2.48 -20.19
N PHE A 51 4.40 -3.63 -20.27
CA PHE A 51 5.84 -3.72 -20.52
C PHE A 51 6.18 -3.75 -22.02
N ASP A 52 5.18 -3.84 -22.90
CA ASP A 52 5.36 -3.66 -24.33
C ASP A 52 5.33 -2.17 -24.71
N PRO A 53 6.08 -1.75 -25.75
CA PRO A 53 5.96 -0.41 -26.30
C PRO A 53 4.53 -0.05 -26.67
N LYS A 54 4.11 1.17 -26.34
CA LYS A 54 2.82 1.71 -26.80
C LYS A 54 2.80 1.77 -28.34
N PRO A 55 1.73 1.31 -28.99
CA PRO A 55 1.68 1.25 -30.45
C PRO A 55 1.55 2.63 -31.10
N ASP A 56 0.84 3.57 -30.46
CA ASP A 56 0.48 4.87 -31.03
C ASP A 56 0.27 5.96 -29.96
N GLY A 57 -0.03 7.18 -30.43
CA GLY A 57 -0.28 8.36 -29.61
C GLY A 57 0.99 9.14 -29.21
N PRO A 58 0.86 10.19 -28.39
CA PRO A 58 1.97 11.05 -27.97
C PRO A 58 3.11 10.33 -27.23
N ASP A 59 2.81 9.16 -26.65
CA ASP A 59 3.75 8.30 -25.92
C ASP A 59 4.11 7.02 -26.68
N ALA A 60 3.87 6.96 -28.00
CA ALA A 60 4.22 5.80 -28.82
C ALA A 60 5.69 5.39 -28.61
N GLY A 61 5.94 4.09 -28.52
CA GLY A 61 7.26 3.54 -28.24
C GLY A 61 7.67 3.52 -26.76
N LYS A 62 7.02 4.29 -25.87
CA LYS A 62 7.27 4.20 -24.43
C LYS A 62 6.71 2.91 -23.86
N LYS A 63 7.38 2.38 -22.85
CA LYS A 63 6.97 1.19 -22.09
C LYS A 63 7.38 1.36 -20.63
N ILE A 64 6.73 0.61 -19.75
CA ILE A 64 7.26 0.43 -18.39
C ILE A 64 8.43 -0.54 -18.48
N ILE A 65 9.53 -0.22 -17.81
CA ILE A 65 10.66 -1.14 -17.67
C ILE A 65 10.36 -2.05 -16.48
N LYS A 66 10.37 -3.37 -16.71
CA LYS A 66 9.93 -4.34 -15.71
C LYS A 66 10.81 -4.30 -14.46
N GLU A 67 12.11 -4.19 -14.66
CA GLU A 67 13.09 -4.13 -13.58
C GLU A 67 12.93 -2.86 -12.73
N GLU A 68 12.61 -1.72 -13.36
CA GLU A 68 12.33 -0.46 -12.64
C GLU A 68 11.01 -0.55 -11.85
N PHE A 69 10.01 -1.22 -12.40
CA PHE A 69 8.75 -1.47 -11.70
C PHE A 69 8.95 -2.37 -10.46
N GLU A 70 9.70 -3.46 -10.60
CA GLU A 70 10.02 -4.35 -9.48
C GLU A 70 10.80 -3.61 -8.37
N GLN A 71 11.76 -2.75 -8.74
CA GLN A 71 12.48 -1.89 -7.79
C GLN A 71 11.56 -0.86 -7.13
N ALA A 72 10.60 -0.30 -7.87
CA ALA A 72 9.64 0.64 -7.32
C ALA A 72 8.71 -0.02 -6.29
N ILE A 73 8.30 -1.28 -6.52
CA ILE A 73 7.54 -2.06 -5.54
C ILE A 73 8.36 -2.32 -4.27
N GLU A 74 9.62 -2.72 -4.41
CA GLU A 74 10.51 -2.92 -3.26
C GLU A 74 10.67 -1.62 -2.45
N LEU A 75 10.88 -0.49 -3.13
CA LEU A 75 10.99 0.82 -2.51
C LEU A 75 9.70 1.23 -1.81
N LEU A 76 8.55 1.02 -2.44
CA LEU A 76 7.24 1.31 -1.87
C LEU A 76 7.07 0.59 -0.53
N TYR A 77 7.42 -0.69 -0.45
CA TYR A 77 7.29 -1.45 0.79
C TYR A 77 8.22 -0.94 1.89
N LYS A 78 9.49 -0.63 1.56
CA LYS A 78 10.42 -0.04 2.52
C LYS A 78 9.89 1.28 3.08
N LEU A 79 9.40 2.16 2.21
CA LEU A 79 8.84 3.46 2.63
C LEU A 79 7.55 3.31 3.44
N SER A 80 6.76 2.27 3.18
CA SER A 80 5.52 1.98 3.90
C SER A 80 5.74 1.29 5.24
N GLY A 81 6.99 0.97 5.61
CA GLY A 81 7.30 0.21 6.84
C GLY A 81 6.86 -1.25 6.76
N CYS A 82 6.77 -1.81 5.55
CA CYS A 82 6.45 -3.21 5.30
C CYS A 82 7.70 -3.98 4.87
N ASP A 83 7.69 -5.29 5.08
CA ASP A 83 8.73 -6.17 4.56
C ASP A 83 8.65 -6.24 3.02
N PRO A 84 9.73 -5.95 2.27
CA PRO A 84 9.67 -5.90 0.82
C PRO A 84 9.48 -7.26 0.13
N SER A 85 9.81 -8.36 0.81
CA SER A 85 9.77 -9.71 0.23
C SER A 85 8.39 -10.37 0.40
N THR A 86 7.69 -10.05 1.49
CA THR A 86 6.39 -10.61 1.85
C THR A 86 5.26 -9.60 1.67
N GLY A 87 5.55 -8.30 1.72
CA GLY A 87 4.56 -7.23 1.75
C GLY A 87 3.83 -7.10 3.10
N ARG A 88 4.28 -7.84 4.13
CA ARG A 88 3.69 -7.82 5.48
C ARG A 88 4.00 -6.48 6.17
N PRO A 89 3.02 -5.86 6.86
CA PRO A 89 3.30 -4.70 7.70
C PRO A 89 4.30 -5.04 8.80
N GLY A 90 5.31 -4.19 9.00
CA GLY A 90 6.26 -4.36 10.10
C GLY A 90 5.65 -4.01 11.46
N ARG A 91 6.16 -4.62 12.53
CA ARG A 91 5.68 -4.37 13.90
C ARG A 91 5.69 -2.89 14.29
N GLU A 92 6.76 -2.17 13.97
CA GLU A 92 6.87 -0.73 14.25
C GLU A 92 5.75 0.08 13.59
N LYS A 93 5.41 -0.27 12.34
CA LYS A 93 4.32 0.36 11.59
C LYS A 93 2.95 0.05 12.20
N LEU A 94 2.72 -1.18 12.67
CA LEU A 94 1.49 -1.55 13.35
C LEU A 94 1.30 -0.78 14.66
N ILE A 95 2.36 -0.65 15.47
CA ILE A 95 2.34 0.15 16.71
C ILE A 95 2.07 1.63 16.40
N GLU A 96 2.75 2.22 15.40
CA GLU A 96 2.54 3.61 14.99
C GLU A 96 1.07 3.90 14.64
N LEU A 97 0.36 2.90 14.12
CA LEU A 97 -1.02 3.00 13.67
C LEU A 97 -2.06 2.53 14.69
N GLY A 98 -1.65 2.05 15.86
CA GLY A 98 -2.56 1.47 16.87
C GLY A 98 -3.22 0.17 16.40
N LEU A 99 -2.47 -0.65 15.66
CA LEU A 99 -2.91 -1.91 15.04
C LEU A 99 -2.14 -3.12 15.60
N GLU A 100 -1.65 -3.06 16.84
CA GLU A 100 -0.87 -4.13 17.47
C GLU A 100 -1.61 -5.47 17.47
N TRP A 101 -2.93 -5.46 17.61
CA TRP A 101 -3.79 -6.64 17.55
C TRP A 101 -3.76 -7.35 16.18
N VAL A 102 -3.32 -6.68 15.11
CA VAL A 102 -3.17 -7.29 13.78
C VAL A 102 -1.97 -8.25 13.74
N GLU A 103 -0.99 -8.06 14.63
CA GLU A 103 0.18 -8.93 14.70
C GLU A 103 -0.22 -10.38 15.02
N GLU A 104 -1.21 -10.57 15.89
CA GLU A 104 -1.80 -11.88 16.22
C GLU A 104 -2.33 -12.60 14.97
N LEU A 105 -2.89 -11.87 14.01
CA LEU A 105 -3.42 -12.44 12.74
C LEU A 105 -2.31 -12.84 11.77
N LEU A 106 -1.09 -12.35 11.96
CA LEU A 106 0.07 -12.65 11.13
C LEU A 106 0.89 -13.82 11.69
N GLU A 107 0.85 -14.04 13.01
CA GLU A 107 1.54 -15.15 13.69
C GLU A 107 0.89 -16.53 13.43
N GLU A 108 -0.40 -16.58 13.09
CA GLU A 108 -1.12 -17.83 12.74
C GLU A 108 -0.68 -18.46 11.40
N LEU A 109 0.27 -17.85 10.69
CA LEU A 109 0.72 -18.26 9.35
C LEU A 109 2.04 -19.03 9.32
N ASP A 110 2.68 -19.23 10.48
CA ASP A 110 3.93 -19.97 10.63
C ASP A 110 3.71 -21.46 10.97
#